data_AF-A0A969Q2M3-F1
#
_entry.id   AF-A0A969Q2M3-F1
#
_cell.length_a   1.000
_cell.length_b   1.000
_cell.length_c   1.000
_cell.angle_alpha   90.00
_cell.angle_beta   90.00
_cell.angle_gamma   90.00
#
_symmetry.space_group_name_H-M   'P 1'
#
loop_
_entity.id
_entity.type
_entity.pdbx_description
1 polymer ?
#
loop_
_entity_poly.entity_id
_entity_poly.type
_entity_poly.pdbx_seq_one_letter_code
_entity_poly.pdbx_strand_id
1 'polypeptide(L)'
;MKRFLAWTALLGGVAFFILPLIGMAEFSLKMRRGVYSLDAYSKVLADPQFQATFSYSVLLAVATIIFGVLIVVPTAYWVRLKMPWARPYVEFVTLLPLVIPAIVIVFGYLRMYNTSSILPLTSSNLGTDLLLTMGYATLALPY
;
A
#
# COMPACT_ATOMS: atom_id res chain seq x y z
N MET A 1 -40.49 -5.34 -9.25
CA MET A 1 -39.96 -5.47 -7.86
C MET A 1 -38.47 -5.76 -7.82
N LYS A 2 -37.95 -6.83 -8.44
CA LYS A 2 -36.50 -7.17 -8.40
C LYS A 2 -35.55 -6.07 -8.91
N ARG A 3 -35.89 -5.37 -9.99
CA ARG A 3 -35.08 -4.26 -10.53
C ARG A 3 -35.03 -3.06 -9.58
N PHE A 4 -36.15 -2.73 -8.93
CA PHE A 4 -36.22 -1.64 -7.96
C PHE A 4 -35.29 -1.91 -6.77
N LEU A 5 -35.35 -3.13 -6.20
CA LEU A 5 -34.46 -3.55 -5.11
C LEU A 5 -32.98 -3.51 -5.49
N ALA A 6 -32.64 -3.93 -6.71
CA ALA A 6 -31.28 -3.87 -7.23
C ALA A 6 -30.77 -2.42 -7.35
N TRP A 7 -31.59 -1.51 -7.88
CA TRP A 7 -31.25 -0.09 -7.98
C TRP A 7 -31.12 0.58 -6.61
N THR A 8 -32.01 0.27 -5.67
CA THR A 8 -31.90 0.80 -4.31
C THR A 8 -30.65 0.30 -3.59
N ALA A 9 -30.29 -0.98 -3.76
CA ALA A 9 -29.06 -1.53 -3.18
C ALA A 9 -27.81 -0.90 -3.80
N LEU A 10 -27.79 -0.73 -5.12
CA LEU A 10 -26.71 -0.07 -5.83
C LEU A 10 -26.54 1.39 -5.37
N LEU A 11 -27.62 2.17 -5.38
CA LEU A 11 -27.59 3.58 -4.96
C LEU A 11 -27.22 3.70 -3.48
N GLY A 12 -27.70 2.79 -2.63
CA GLY A 12 -27.30 2.72 -1.23
C GLY A 12 -25.80 2.47 -1.06
N GLY A 13 -25.23 1.52 -1.82
CA GLY A 13 -23.79 1.26 -1.82
C GLY A 13 -22.97 2.46 -2.33
N VAL A 14 -23.41 3.08 -3.43
CA VAL A 14 -22.76 4.29 -3.96
C VAL A 14 -22.79 5.42 -2.93
N ALA A 15 -23.94 5.68 -2.30
CA ALA A 15 -24.06 6.70 -1.27
C ALA A 15 -23.16 6.39 -0.06
N PHE A 16 -23.10 5.13 0.37
CA PHE A 16 -22.26 4.69 1.47
C PHE A 16 -20.77 5.01 1.26
N PHE A 17 -20.25 4.83 0.03
CA PHE A 17 -18.86 5.15 -0.30
C PHE A 17 -18.63 6.64 -0.65
N ILE A 18 -19.56 7.28 -1.35
CA ILE A 18 -19.39 8.66 -1.82
C ILE A 18 -19.60 9.68 -0.70
N LEU A 19 -20.55 9.46 0.21
CA LEU A 19 -20.86 10.45 1.26
C LEU A 19 -19.64 10.78 2.15
N PRO A 20 -18.85 9.81 2.63
CA PRO A 20 -17.61 10.11 3.36
C PRO A 20 -16.59 10.89 2.55
N LEU A 21 -16.48 10.62 1.24
CA LEU A 21 -15.54 11.33 0.35
C LEU A 21 -15.97 12.78 0.13
N ILE A 22 -17.26 13.02 -0.06
CA ILE A 22 -17.82 14.38 -0.12
C ILE A 22 -17.59 15.10 1.21
N GLY A 23 -17.87 14.45 2.34
CA GLY A 23 -17.61 15.01 3.66
C GLY A 23 -16.14 15.38 3.84
N MET A 24 -15.21 14.49 3.48
CA MET A 24 -13.77 14.74 3.53
C MET A 24 -13.37 15.96 2.69
N ALA A 25 -13.87 16.07 1.46
CA ALA A 25 -13.61 17.21 0.57
C ALA A 25 -14.23 18.50 1.10
N GLU A 26 -15.42 18.44 1.70
CA GLU A 26 -16.06 19.60 2.30
C GLU A 26 -15.28 20.10 3.53
N PHE A 27 -14.85 19.18 4.41
CA PHE A 27 -14.05 19.51 5.58
C PHE A 27 -12.66 20.04 5.20
N SER A 28 -12.02 19.49 4.17
CA SER A 28 -10.70 19.96 3.72
C SER A 28 -10.74 21.42 3.22
N LEU A 29 -11.89 21.88 2.70
CA LEU A 29 -12.09 23.25 2.21
C LEU A 29 -12.51 24.23 3.30
N LYS A 30 -12.95 23.77 4.48
CA LYS A 30 -13.48 24.61 5.57
C LYS A 30 -12.41 25.02 6.58
N MET A 31 -11.21 25.39 6.11
CA MET A 31 -10.18 25.89 7.02
C MET A 31 -10.55 27.26 7.61
N ARG A 32 -11.14 28.14 6.79
CA ARG A 32 -11.70 29.42 7.26
C ARG A 32 -13.15 29.21 7.69
N ARG A 33 -13.55 29.82 8.81
CA ARG A 33 -14.94 29.77 9.27
C ARG A 33 -15.84 30.45 8.24
N GLY A 34 -16.86 29.73 7.77
CA GLY A 34 -17.92 30.27 6.91
C GLY A 34 -17.57 30.44 5.43
N VAL A 35 -16.36 30.05 4.97
CA VAL A 35 -15.95 30.20 3.57
C VAL A 35 -15.13 28.98 3.12
N TYR A 36 -15.38 28.51 1.90
CA TYR A 36 -14.53 27.50 1.26
C TYR A 36 -13.23 28.13 0.76
N SER A 37 -12.10 27.53 1.12
CA SER A 37 -10.79 27.99 0.67
C SER A 37 -9.82 26.83 0.50
N LEU A 38 -8.78 27.05 -0.31
CA LEU A 38 -7.68 26.11 -0.49
C LEU A 38 -6.53 26.33 0.52
N ASP A 39 -6.76 27.10 1.58
CA ASP A 39 -5.68 27.44 2.53
C ASP A 39 -5.12 26.24 3.28
N ALA A 40 -5.95 25.21 3.50
CA ALA A 40 -5.47 23.97 4.10
C ALA A 40 -4.39 23.33 3.22
N TYR A 41 -4.62 23.29 1.91
CA TYR A 41 -3.66 22.73 0.96
C TYR A 41 -2.40 23.56 0.87
N SER A 42 -2.49 24.90 0.79
CA SER A 42 -1.30 25.75 0.73
C SER A 42 -0.46 25.63 2.01
N LYS A 43 -1.08 25.53 3.19
CA LYS A 43 -0.37 25.35 4.46
C LYS A 43 0.27 23.97 4.58
N VAL A 44 -0.45 22.90 4.24
CA VAL A 44 0.09 21.53 4.30
C VAL A 44 1.25 21.36 3.31
N LEU A 45 1.11 21.89 2.09
CA LEU A 45 2.18 21.80 1.09
C LEU A 45 3.39 22.67 1.44
N ALA A 46 3.21 23.75 2.21
CA ALA A 46 4.31 24.58 2.71
C ALA A 46 4.97 24.02 3.99
N ASP A 47 4.38 23.03 4.64
CA ASP A 47 4.91 22.42 5.85
C ASP A 47 6.15 21.54 5.52
N PRO A 48 7.36 21.88 6.03
CA PRO A 48 8.56 21.11 5.78
C PRO A 48 8.46 19.64 6.26
N GLN A 49 7.72 19.39 7.34
CA GLN A 49 7.55 18.04 7.86
C GLN A 49 6.66 17.19 6.94
N PHE A 50 5.61 17.80 6.37
CA PHE A 50 4.80 17.14 5.34
C PHE A 50 5.65 16.82 4.10
N GLN A 51 6.44 17.77 3.62
CA GLN A 51 7.31 17.55 2.45
C GLN A 51 8.31 16.40 2.69
N ALA A 52 8.96 16.37 3.86
CA ALA A 52 9.91 15.32 4.22
C ALA A 52 9.25 13.94 4.28
N THR A 53 8.10 13.82 4.95
CA THR A 53 7.41 12.53 5.10
C THR A 53 6.76 12.06 3.80
N PHE A 54 6.14 12.97 3.04
CA PHE A 54 5.56 12.67 1.74
C PHE A 54 6.61 12.21 0.73
N SER A 55 7.73 12.95 0.62
CA SER A 55 8.82 12.55 -0.28
C SER A 55 9.45 11.20 0.11
N TYR A 56 9.60 10.93 1.41
CA TYR A 56 10.04 9.62 1.90
C TYR A 56 9.09 8.50 1.48
N SER A 57 7.76 8.68 1.64
CA SER A 57 6.77 7.70 1.18
C SER A 57 6.80 7.49 -0.34
N VAL A 58 6.94 8.56 -1.11
CA VAL A 58 7.06 8.47 -2.58
C VAL A 58 8.32 7.72 -2.98
N LEU A 59 9.46 8.00 -2.34
CA LEU A 59 10.71 7.31 -2.61
C LEU A 59 10.58 5.80 -2.33
N LEU A 60 10.02 5.43 -1.18
CA LEU A 60 9.78 4.02 -0.85
C LEU A 60 8.80 3.35 -1.82
N ALA A 61 7.74 4.04 -2.25
CA ALA A 61 6.80 3.52 -3.23
C ALA A 61 7.49 3.23 -4.57
N VAL A 62 8.31 4.17 -5.07
CA VAL A 62 9.08 3.99 -6.30
C VAL A 62 10.09 2.84 -6.16
N ALA A 63 10.83 2.77 -5.04
CA ALA A 63 11.75 1.68 -4.77
C ALA A 63 11.03 0.32 -4.75
N THR A 64 9.86 0.26 -4.13
CA THR A 64 9.00 -0.94 -4.07
C THR A 64 8.56 -1.38 -5.46
N ILE A 65 8.10 -0.45 -6.30
CA ILE A 65 7.67 -0.74 -7.68
C ILE A 65 8.84 -1.29 -8.49
N ILE A 66 9.99 -0.61 -8.47
CA ILE A 66 11.18 -1.04 -9.21
C ILE A 66 11.59 -2.44 -8.77
N PHE A 67 11.72 -2.66 -7.46
CA PHE A 67 12.12 -3.94 -6.91
C PHE A 67 11.11 -5.06 -7.23
N GLY A 68 9.82 -4.79 -7.03
CA GLY A 68 8.73 -5.72 -7.33
C GLY A 68 8.72 -6.12 -8.81
N VAL A 69 8.84 -5.16 -9.73
CA VAL A 69 8.89 -5.42 -11.17
C VAL A 69 10.12 -6.26 -11.54
N LEU A 70 11.29 -5.94 -10.98
CA LEU A 70 12.53 -6.68 -11.23
C LEU A 70 12.46 -8.14 -10.78
N ILE A 71 11.60 -8.48 -9.82
CA ILE A 71 11.40 -9.87 -9.37
C ILE A 71 10.25 -10.53 -10.13
N VAL A 72 9.08 -9.89 -10.15
CA VAL A 72 7.84 -10.50 -10.63
C VAL A 72 7.88 -10.75 -12.13
N VAL A 73 8.34 -9.77 -12.92
CA VAL A 73 8.35 -9.88 -14.39
C VAL A 73 9.21 -11.06 -14.89
N PRO A 74 10.50 -11.19 -14.51
CA PRO A 74 11.29 -12.33 -14.97
C PRO A 74 10.77 -13.66 -14.41
N THR A 75 10.26 -13.67 -13.18
CA THR A 75 9.66 -14.88 -12.58
C THR A 75 8.44 -15.34 -13.38
N ALA A 76 7.52 -14.43 -13.70
CA ALA A 76 6.33 -14.73 -14.50
C ALA A 76 6.70 -15.22 -15.91
N TYR A 77 7.72 -14.61 -16.52
CA TYR A 77 8.24 -15.03 -17.82
C TYR A 77 8.80 -16.46 -17.76
N TRP A 78 9.67 -16.76 -16.80
CA TRP A 78 10.29 -18.08 -16.67
C TRP A 78 9.28 -19.16 -16.34
N VAL A 79 8.36 -18.92 -15.41
CA VAL A 79 7.33 -19.90 -15.05
C VAL A 79 6.46 -20.25 -16.25
N ARG A 80 6.10 -19.26 -17.09
CA ARG A 80 5.25 -19.51 -18.26
C ARG A 80 5.98 -20.19 -19.42
N LEU A 81 7.26 -19.87 -19.65
CA LEU A 81 7.98 -20.30 -20.86
C LEU A 81 9.04 -21.38 -20.64
N LYS A 82 9.69 -21.41 -19.49
CA LYS A 82 10.82 -22.32 -19.21
C LYS A 82 10.52 -23.36 -18.12
N MET A 83 9.72 -23.01 -17.12
CA MET A 83 9.50 -23.82 -15.92
C MET A 83 8.01 -23.91 -15.54
N PRO A 84 7.14 -24.46 -16.42
CA PRO A 84 5.70 -24.55 -16.16
C PRO A 84 5.37 -25.41 -14.94
N TRP A 85 6.23 -26.35 -14.58
CA TRP A 85 6.08 -27.17 -13.37
C TRP A 85 6.21 -26.36 -12.07
N ALA A 86 6.90 -25.20 -12.08
CA ALA A 86 7.06 -24.34 -10.91
C ALA A 86 5.82 -23.47 -10.63
N ARG A 87 4.88 -23.42 -11.59
CA ARG A 87 3.70 -22.56 -11.54
C ARG A 87 2.87 -22.70 -10.26
N PRO A 88 2.50 -23.91 -9.79
CA PRO A 88 1.66 -24.04 -8.59
C PRO A 88 2.35 -23.48 -7.35
N TYR A 89 3.67 -23.62 -7.24
CA TYR A 89 4.45 -23.11 -6.11
C TYR A 89 4.54 -21.59 -6.12
N VAL A 90 4.79 -21.01 -7.29
CA VAL A 90 4.87 -19.55 -7.44
C VAL A 90 3.51 -18.91 -7.17
N GLU A 91 2.43 -19.45 -7.74
CA GLU A 91 1.07 -18.98 -7.47
C GLU A 91 0.71 -19.11 -5.97
N PHE A 92 1.10 -20.23 -5.33
CA PHE A 92 0.89 -20.38 -3.89
C PHE A 92 1.60 -19.30 -3.09
N VAL A 93 2.90 -19.08 -3.33
CA VAL A 93 3.71 -18.08 -2.60
C VAL A 93 3.21 -16.67 -2.83
N THR A 94 2.85 -16.30 -4.07
CA THR A 94 2.37 -14.95 -4.38
C THR A 94 0.99 -14.67 -3.79
N LEU A 95 0.20 -15.70 -3.48
CA LEU A 95 -1.12 -15.56 -2.85
C LEU A 95 -1.07 -15.61 -1.31
N LEU A 96 0.01 -16.10 -0.69
CA LEU A 96 0.18 -16.11 0.78
C LEU A 96 -0.11 -14.75 1.45
N PRO A 97 0.35 -13.60 0.92
CA PRO A 97 0.09 -12.30 1.53
C PRO A 97 -1.39 -11.92 1.62
N LEU A 98 -2.28 -12.50 0.81
CA LEU A 98 -3.72 -12.28 0.92
C LEU A 98 -4.32 -12.93 2.17
N VAL A 99 -3.73 -14.04 2.61
CA VAL A 99 -4.23 -14.82 3.75
C VAL A 99 -3.61 -14.34 5.06
N ILE A 100 -2.33 -13.95 5.02
CA ILE A 100 -1.60 -13.49 6.20
C ILE A 100 -1.90 -12.01 6.44
N PRO A 101 -2.46 -11.62 7.61
CA PRO A 101 -2.72 -10.20 7.89
C PRO A 101 -1.45 -9.37 7.87
N ALA A 102 -1.53 -8.15 7.34
CA ALA A 102 -0.37 -7.25 7.22
C ALA A 102 0.37 -7.05 8.55
N ILE A 103 -0.36 -6.91 9.66
CA ILE A 103 0.23 -6.76 10.99
C ILE A 103 1.07 -7.98 11.42
N VAL A 104 0.66 -9.19 11.03
CA VAL A 104 1.39 -10.42 11.32
C VAL A 104 2.69 -10.47 10.53
N ILE A 105 2.68 -10.04 9.25
CA ILE A 105 3.89 -9.92 8.43
C ILE A 105 4.87 -8.94 9.07
N VAL A 106 4.39 -7.76 9.51
CA VAL A 106 5.23 -6.75 10.19
C VAL A 106 5.88 -7.31 11.45
N PHE A 107 5.11 -7.97 12.33
CA PHE A 107 5.68 -8.58 13.53
C PHE A 107 6.64 -9.72 13.20
N GLY A 108 6.35 -10.52 12.17
CA GLY A 108 7.27 -11.54 11.67
C GLY A 108 8.61 -10.94 11.23
N TYR A 109 8.57 -9.85 10.49
CA TYR A 109 9.77 -9.14 10.03
C TYR A 109 10.56 -8.54 11.18
N LEU A 110 9.88 -7.84 12.11
CA LEU A 110 10.52 -7.32 13.31
C LEU A 110 11.18 -8.44 14.12
N ARG A 111 10.52 -9.59 14.26
CA ARG A 111 11.08 -10.73 14.99
C ARG A 111 12.28 -11.34 14.27
N MET A 112 12.23 -11.49 12.94
CA MET A 112 13.29 -12.12 12.15
C MET A 112 14.52 -11.23 11.97
N TYR A 113 14.34 -9.93 11.79
CA TYR A 113 15.39 -8.97 11.43
C TYR A 113 15.74 -7.99 12.55
N ASN A 114 15.41 -8.32 13.81
CA ASN A 114 15.73 -7.49 14.97
C ASN A 114 17.25 -7.28 15.13
N THR A 115 17.64 -6.34 15.99
CA THR A 115 19.04 -5.95 16.24
C THR A 115 19.97 -7.09 16.67
N SER A 116 19.44 -8.16 17.27
CA SER A 116 20.20 -9.34 17.70
C SER A 116 20.13 -10.52 16.71
N SER A 117 19.52 -10.32 15.54
CA SER A 117 19.42 -11.34 14.50
C SER A 117 20.70 -11.45 13.66
N ILE A 118 20.81 -12.54 12.88
CA ILE A 118 21.92 -12.75 11.93
C ILE A 118 21.98 -11.65 10.87
N LEU A 119 20.82 -11.09 10.51
CA LEU A 119 20.70 -9.99 9.56
C LEU A 119 19.90 -8.83 10.20
N PRO A 120 20.52 -7.98 11.02
CA PRO A 120 19.82 -7.01 11.86
C PRO A 120 19.38 -5.76 11.08
N LEU A 121 18.44 -5.92 10.16
CA LEU A 121 17.97 -4.81 9.30
C LEU A 121 17.31 -3.68 10.09
N THR A 122 16.75 -3.94 11.28
CA THR A 122 16.16 -2.88 12.13
C THR A 122 17.21 -2.06 12.90
N SER A 123 18.50 -2.39 12.79
CA SER A 123 19.57 -1.69 13.53
C SER A 123 20.01 -0.37 12.89
N SER A 124 19.61 -0.10 11.65
CA SER A 124 19.95 1.12 10.90
C SER A 124 18.75 1.63 10.11
N ASN A 125 18.77 2.92 9.78
CA ASN A 125 17.71 3.54 8.98
C ASN A 125 17.63 2.88 7.59
N LEU A 126 18.76 2.73 6.90
CA LEU A 126 18.82 2.11 5.57
C LEU A 126 18.35 0.65 5.60
N GLY A 127 18.72 -0.12 6.62
CA GLY A 127 18.24 -1.49 6.77
C GLY A 127 16.72 -1.54 6.98
N THR A 128 16.17 -0.59 7.74
CA THR A 128 14.73 -0.48 7.96
C THR A 128 14.00 -0.09 6.67
N ASP A 129 14.55 0.86 5.90
CA ASP A 129 14.01 1.27 4.61
C ASP A 129 14.00 0.10 3.61
N LEU A 130 15.07 -0.69 3.59
CA LEU A 130 15.14 -1.91 2.78
C LEU A 130 14.07 -2.90 3.22
N LEU A 131 13.93 -3.16 4.52
CA LEU A 131 12.95 -4.09 5.07
C LEU A 131 11.51 -3.64 4.76
N LEU A 132 11.21 -2.34 4.84
CA LEU A 132 9.94 -1.76 4.45
C LEU A 132 9.66 -1.96 2.96
N THR A 133 10.66 -1.72 2.10
CA THR A 133 10.56 -1.94 0.65
C THR A 133 10.24 -3.41 0.34
N MET A 134 10.91 -4.36 1.01
CA MET A 134 10.62 -5.79 0.86
C MET A 134 9.20 -6.14 1.36
N GLY A 135 8.77 -5.53 2.46
CA GLY A 135 7.45 -5.75 3.04
C GLY A 135 6.33 -5.27 2.13
N TYR A 136 6.46 -4.07 1.58
CA TYR A 136 5.51 -3.54 0.62
C TYR A 136 5.51 -4.35 -0.69
N ALA A 137 6.67 -4.78 -1.17
CA ALA A 137 6.74 -5.64 -2.35
C ALA A 137 6.04 -6.98 -2.12
N THR A 138 6.22 -7.58 -0.93
CA THR A 138 5.54 -8.82 -0.52
C THR A 138 4.02 -8.63 -0.49
N LEU A 139 3.52 -7.54 0.10
CA LEU A 139 2.08 -7.24 0.12
C LEU A 139 1.49 -6.98 -1.27
N ALA A 140 2.32 -6.54 -2.21
CA ALA A 140 1.92 -6.27 -3.59
C ALA A 140 1.90 -7.52 -4.49
N LEU A 141 2.58 -8.61 -4.11
CA LEU A 141 2.69 -9.85 -4.93
C LEU A 141 1.37 -10.42 -5.48
N PRO A 142 0.23 -10.37 -4.76
CA PRO A 142 -1.02 -10.94 -5.26
C PRO A 142 -1.70 -10.13 -6.38
N TYR A 143 -1.27 -8.89 -6.62
CA TYR A 143 -1.91 -7.92 -7.54
C TYR A 143 -1.09 -7.72 -8.81
#